data_AF-A0A844IH51-F1
#
_entry.id   AF-A0A844IH51-F1
#
_cell.length_a   1.000
_cell.length_b   1.000
_cell.length_c   1.000
_cell.angle_alpha   90.00
_cell.angle_beta   90.00
_cell.angle_gamma   90.00
#
_symmetry.space_group_name_H-M   'P 1'
#
loop_
_entity.id
_entity.type
_entity.pdbx_description
1 polymer ?
#
loop_
_entity_poly.entity_id
_entity_poly.type
_entity_poly.pdbx_seq_one_letter_code
_entity_poly.pdbx_strand_id
1 'polypeptide(L)'
;MCGQERTINIRRTGDKLIIDKIEKFRQAKNINEQRPVIIIEGKFNFYDTSLAGTLRKTARNDLDILVENSNSYLGLWNEYNKLEIESIKRKVQEVGWLKYRSYQMLDNGNYRFKLMGDNNIDIQLKMLMDGNNISLETSESFPSLDADDTRVTRQNKIKPFIGMVEEIDLFNLNIDISVSKLDDDLSPPKQGFLSISLQRDVTRLSRRQEAEKSIRNATCPMPQLGLILENQRVPVRRVREYKPLSPDTKKVFNGSPTPRQQEALKVALNTPDI
;
A
#
# COMPACT_ATOMS: atom_id res chain seq x y z
N MET A 1 -14.82 -27.15 -29.51
CA MET A 1 -16.05 -26.94 -28.73
C MET A 1 -16.03 -25.53 -28.17
N CYS A 2 -16.75 -24.59 -28.77
CA CYS A 2 -16.86 -23.21 -28.27
C CYS A 2 -18.21 -23.02 -27.56
N GLY A 3 -18.22 -22.33 -26.40
CA GLY A 3 -19.45 -21.76 -25.82
C GLY A 3 -20.25 -22.62 -24.85
N GLN A 4 -19.63 -23.52 -24.07
CA GLN A 4 -20.37 -24.39 -23.15
C GLN A 4 -20.80 -23.71 -21.83
N GLU A 5 -20.14 -22.64 -21.39
CA GLU A 5 -20.38 -22.08 -20.03
C GLU A 5 -21.03 -20.70 -19.99
N ARG A 6 -20.74 -19.82 -20.95
CA ARG A 6 -21.15 -18.42 -20.90
C ARG A 6 -21.61 -17.87 -22.26
N THR A 7 -22.67 -17.08 -22.23
CA THR A 7 -23.16 -16.25 -23.34
C THR A 7 -22.79 -14.80 -23.09
N ILE A 8 -22.20 -14.15 -24.09
CA ILE A 8 -21.82 -12.74 -24.01
C ILE A 8 -22.72 -11.97 -24.98
N ASN A 9 -23.55 -11.10 -24.46
CA ASN A 9 -24.36 -10.18 -25.26
C ASN A 9 -23.49 -8.99 -25.63
N ILE A 10 -23.33 -8.77 -26.94
CA ILE A 10 -22.49 -7.71 -27.49
C ILE A 10 -23.40 -6.71 -28.22
N ARG A 11 -23.22 -5.42 -27.94
CA ARG A 11 -23.88 -4.32 -28.62
C ARG A 11 -22.88 -3.56 -29.47
N ARG A 12 -23.20 -3.33 -30.74
CA ARG A 12 -22.40 -2.46 -31.61
C ARG A 12 -22.76 -0.99 -31.33
N THR A 13 -21.77 -0.19 -30.96
CA THR A 13 -21.90 1.27 -30.82
C THR A 13 -20.87 1.91 -31.73
N GLY A 14 -21.32 2.39 -32.90
CA GLY A 14 -20.44 2.87 -33.97
C GLY A 14 -19.52 1.77 -34.48
N ASP A 15 -18.20 2.01 -34.39
CA ASP A 15 -17.15 1.07 -34.81
C ASP A 15 -16.66 0.13 -33.69
N LYS A 16 -17.28 0.20 -32.50
CA LYS A 16 -16.87 -0.58 -31.33
C LYS A 16 -17.94 -1.62 -30.96
N LEU A 17 -17.47 -2.80 -30.55
CA LEU A 17 -18.29 -3.86 -29.95
C LEU A 17 -18.18 -3.77 -28.42
N ILE A 18 -19.30 -3.56 -27.73
CA ILE A 18 -19.36 -3.41 -26.27
C ILE A 18 -20.04 -4.64 -25.68
N ILE A 19 -19.43 -5.23 -24.65
CA ILE A 19 -20.05 -6.30 -23.87
C ILE A 19 -21.09 -5.68 -22.95
N ASP A 20 -22.36 -6.00 -23.17
CA ASP A 20 -23.50 -5.47 -22.42
C ASP A 20 -23.84 -6.36 -21.22
N LYS A 21 -23.77 -7.69 -21.41
CA LYS A 21 -24.07 -8.66 -20.37
C LYS A 21 -23.33 -9.97 -20.59
N ILE A 22 -22.88 -10.58 -19.49
CA ILE A 22 -22.35 -11.94 -19.48
C ILE A 22 -23.33 -12.80 -18.68
N GLU A 23 -23.89 -13.82 -19.31
CA GLU A 23 -24.83 -14.76 -18.69
C GLU A 23 -24.26 -16.18 -18.72
N LYS A 24 -24.77 -17.05 -17.84
CA LYS A 24 -24.49 -18.50 -17.95
C LYS A 24 -25.23 -19.04 -19.17
N PHE A 25 -24.55 -19.85 -19.96
CA PHE A 25 -25.15 -20.49 -21.13
C PHE A 25 -26.38 -21.30 -20.69
N ARG A 26 -27.54 -21.04 -21.29
CA ARG A 26 -28.75 -21.85 -21.12
C ARG A 26 -29.03 -22.55 -22.43
N GLN A 27 -29.06 -23.88 -22.41
CA GLN A 27 -29.39 -24.68 -23.57
C GLN A 27 -30.85 -24.42 -23.96
N ALA A 28 -31.10 -23.96 -25.19
CA ALA A 28 -32.44 -23.73 -25.70
C ALA A 28 -33.20 -25.06 -25.76
N LYS A 29 -34.42 -25.11 -25.18
CA LYS A 29 -35.26 -26.32 -25.17
C LYS A 29 -35.91 -26.61 -26.53
N ASN A 30 -35.99 -25.62 -27.42
CA ASN A 30 -36.65 -25.71 -28.71
C ASN A 30 -35.67 -25.49 -29.88
N ILE A 31 -35.78 -26.31 -30.93
CA ILE A 31 -34.97 -26.23 -32.17
C ILE A 31 -35.14 -24.88 -32.88
N ASN A 32 -36.33 -24.26 -32.82
CA ASN A 32 -36.61 -22.96 -33.43
C ASN A 32 -36.01 -21.75 -32.69
N GLU A 33 -35.49 -21.93 -31.48
CA GLU A 33 -34.80 -20.87 -30.71
C GLU A 33 -33.28 -20.89 -30.94
N GLN A 34 -32.76 -21.88 -31.68
CA GLN A 34 -31.34 -21.98 -32.00
C GLN A 34 -30.97 -20.94 -33.07
N ARG A 35 -30.42 -19.81 -32.62
CA ARG A 35 -29.80 -18.83 -33.52
C ARG A 35 -28.62 -19.49 -34.25
N PRO A 36 -28.41 -19.19 -35.55
CA PRO A 36 -27.28 -19.73 -36.29
C PRO A 36 -25.96 -19.30 -35.62
N VAL A 37 -25.11 -20.29 -35.32
CA VAL A 37 -23.78 -20.05 -34.75
C VAL A 37 -22.80 -19.86 -35.89
N ILE A 38 -22.15 -18.70 -35.93
CA ILE A 38 -21.08 -18.40 -36.89
C ILE A 38 -19.76 -18.41 -36.13
N ILE A 39 -18.79 -19.16 -36.62
CA ILE A 39 -17.42 -19.13 -36.09
C ILE A 39 -16.71 -17.97 -36.75
N ILE A 40 -16.14 -17.10 -35.92
CA ILE A 40 -15.31 -15.98 -36.36
C ILE A 40 -13.93 -16.19 -35.77
N GLU A 41 -12.91 -16.27 -36.62
CA GLU A 41 -11.51 -16.30 -36.22
C GLU A 41 -10.90 -14.92 -36.49
N GLY A 42 -10.22 -14.36 -35.48
CA GLY A 42 -9.63 -13.05 -35.57
C GLY A 42 -8.82 -12.71 -34.32
N LYS A 43 -7.99 -11.68 -34.41
CA LYS A 43 -7.27 -11.14 -33.25
C LYS A 43 -8.22 -10.24 -32.47
N PHE A 44 -8.67 -10.71 -31.31
CA PHE A 44 -9.52 -9.95 -30.41
C PHE A 44 -8.71 -9.38 -29.25
N ASN A 45 -8.84 -8.08 -29.01
CA ASN A 45 -8.33 -7.44 -27.80
C ASN A 45 -9.52 -6.96 -26.95
N PHE A 46 -9.57 -7.39 -25.70
CA PHE A 46 -10.58 -6.93 -24.74
C PHE A 46 -10.08 -5.67 -24.04
N TYR A 47 -10.88 -4.60 -24.09
CA TYR A 47 -10.58 -3.35 -23.41
C TYR A 47 -11.68 -3.04 -22.40
N ASP A 48 -11.28 -2.61 -21.19
CA ASP A 48 -12.21 -2.11 -20.19
C ASP A 48 -12.79 -0.77 -20.66
N THR A 49 -14.07 -0.80 -21.06
CA THR A 49 -14.84 0.38 -21.50
C THR A 49 -15.62 1.02 -20.36
N SER A 50 -15.47 0.54 -19.12
CA SER A 50 -16.07 1.21 -17.97
C SER A 50 -15.57 2.65 -17.88
N LEU A 51 -16.35 3.51 -17.21
CA LEU A 51 -15.92 4.88 -16.92
C LEU A 51 -14.55 4.88 -16.24
N ALA A 52 -14.31 3.95 -15.31
CA ALA A 52 -13.02 3.78 -14.66
C ALA A 52 -11.89 3.41 -15.65
N GLY A 53 -12.13 2.47 -16.58
CA GLY A 53 -11.14 2.09 -17.60
C GLY A 53 -10.78 3.24 -18.56
N THR A 54 -11.76 4.07 -18.91
CA THR A 54 -11.56 5.25 -19.77
C THR A 54 -10.84 6.38 -19.02
N LEU A 55 -11.23 6.62 -17.76
CA LEU A 55 -10.59 7.60 -16.89
C LEU A 55 -9.14 7.24 -16.57
N ARG A 56 -8.84 5.96 -16.39
CA ARG A 56 -7.46 5.50 -16.14
C ARG A 56 -6.49 5.89 -17.24
N LYS A 57 -6.89 5.73 -18.50
CA LYS A 57 -6.02 6.05 -19.65
C LYS A 57 -5.79 7.55 -19.81
N THR A 58 -6.85 8.34 -19.63
CA THR A 58 -6.78 9.81 -19.74
C THR A 58 -6.02 10.40 -18.56
N ALA A 59 -6.41 10.05 -17.33
CA ALA A 59 -5.76 10.52 -16.12
C ALA A 59 -4.27 10.19 -16.07
N ARG A 60 -3.85 9.00 -16.52
CA ARG A 60 -2.44 8.65 -16.56
C ARG A 60 -1.63 9.57 -17.47
N ASN A 61 -2.10 9.80 -18.70
CA ASN A 61 -1.39 10.67 -19.64
C ASN A 61 -1.34 12.12 -19.12
N ASP A 62 -2.45 12.61 -18.56
CA ASP A 62 -2.52 13.95 -17.99
C ASP A 62 -1.55 14.09 -16.79
N LEU A 63 -1.47 13.07 -15.94
CA LEU A 63 -0.55 13.06 -14.79
C LEU A 63 0.92 12.98 -15.19
N ASP A 64 1.26 12.21 -16.22
CA ASP A 64 2.63 12.13 -16.73
C ASP A 64 3.11 13.52 -17.21
N ILE A 65 2.25 14.26 -17.94
CA ILE A 65 2.54 15.64 -18.36
C ILE A 65 2.64 16.60 -17.16
N LEU A 66 1.75 16.47 -16.18
CA LEU A 66 1.72 17.38 -15.03
C LEU A 66 2.95 17.24 -14.14
N VAL A 67 3.43 16.01 -13.94
CA VAL A 67 4.59 15.75 -13.08
C VAL A 67 5.88 16.30 -13.68
N GLU A 68 5.99 16.38 -15.00
CA GLU A 68 7.14 17.01 -15.65
C GLU A 68 7.25 18.52 -15.33
N ASN A 69 6.16 19.15 -14.85
CA ASN A 69 6.19 20.54 -14.41
C ASN A 69 6.77 20.68 -13.00
N SER A 70 7.58 21.72 -12.79
CA SER A 70 8.34 21.98 -11.55
C SER A 70 7.50 22.26 -10.29
N ASN A 71 6.18 22.41 -10.41
CA ASN A 71 5.28 22.71 -9.28
C ASN A 71 4.24 21.60 -9.02
N SER A 72 4.49 20.37 -9.51
CA SER A 72 3.62 19.21 -9.27
C SER A 72 3.75 18.71 -7.83
N TYR A 73 2.60 18.40 -7.21
CA TYR A 73 2.55 17.80 -5.89
C TYR A 73 3.23 16.41 -5.86
N LEU A 74 2.96 15.57 -6.86
CA LEU A 74 3.57 14.25 -7.01
C LEU A 74 5.07 14.36 -7.32
N GLY A 75 5.50 15.41 -8.01
CA GLY A 75 6.92 15.76 -8.17
C GLY A 75 7.60 16.03 -6.84
N LEU A 76 7.05 16.97 -6.06
CA LEU A 76 7.54 17.31 -4.71
C LEU A 76 7.58 16.08 -3.79
N TRP A 77 6.54 15.25 -3.81
CA TRP A 77 6.50 14.01 -3.03
C TRP A 77 7.71 13.11 -3.36
N ASN A 78 8.06 12.96 -4.63
CA ASN A 78 9.23 12.18 -5.02
C ASN A 78 10.55 12.80 -4.55
N GLU A 79 10.69 14.12 -4.56
CA GLU A 79 11.87 14.80 -4.03
C GLU A 79 12.01 14.60 -2.52
N TYR A 80 10.92 14.78 -1.76
CA TYR A 80 10.91 14.51 -0.32
C TYR A 80 11.30 13.06 -0.01
N ASN A 81 10.80 12.09 -0.78
CA ASN A 81 11.17 10.69 -0.61
C ASN A 81 12.67 10.46 -0.85
N LYS A 82 13.27 11.13 -1.85
CA LYS A 82 14.72 11.02 -2.11
C LYS A 82 15.54 11.61 -0.96
N LEU A 83 15.20 12.82 -0.53
CA LEU A 83 15.88 13.49 0.59
C LEU A 83 15.76 12.69 1.89
N GLU A 84 14.61 12.05 2.13
CA GLU A 84 14.40 11.20 3.29
C GLU A 84 15.28 9.94 3.24
N ILE A 85 15.38 9.26 2.09
CA ILE A 85 16.28 8.11 1.89
C ILE A 85 17.73 8.51 2.17
N GLU A 86 18.17 9.66 1.65
CA GLU A 86 19.52 10.18 1.90
C GLU A 86 19.75 10.53 3.36
N SER A 87 18.75 11.08 4.06
CA SER A 87 18.83 11.34 5.49
C SER A 87 18.95 10.05 6.31
N ILE A 88 18.20 9.00 5.93
CA ILE A 88 18.27 7.70 6.59
C ILE A 88 19.66 7.07 6.37
N LYS A 89 20.18 7.11 5.15
CA LYS A 89 21.54 6.63 4.84
C LYS A 89 22.60 7.33 5.67
N ARG A 90 22.54 8.67 5.77
CA ARG A 90 23.46 9.45 6.61
C ARG A 90 23.38 9.05 8.08
N LYS A 91 22.18 8.92 8.65
CA LYS A 91 22.00 8.49 10.04
C LYS A 91 22.62 7.12 10.33
N VAL A 92 22.44 6.16 9.41
CA VAL A 92 23.04 4.82 9.56
C VAL A 92 24.57 4.89 9.51
N GLN A 93 25.12 5.72 8.63
CA GLN A 93 26.58 5.91 8.54
C GLN A 93 27.17 6.63 9.75
N GLU A 94 26.46 7.62 10.30
CA GLU A 94 26.87 8.40 11.47
C GLU A 94 26.90 7.55 12.75
N VAL A 95 25.83 6.77 12.98
CA VAL A 95 25.76 5.90 14.17
C VAL A 95 26.60 4.65 14.01
N GLY A 96 26.67 4.06 12.80
CA GLY A 96 27.47 2.88 12.53
C GLY A 96 27.01 1.64 13.31
N TRP A 97 27.97 0.89 13.85
CA TRP A 97 27.76 -0.40 14.49
C TRP A 97 28.32 -0.40 15.91
N LEU A 98 27.61 -1.06 16.82
CA LEU A 98 27.99 -1.24 18.22
C LEU A 98 28.28 -2.72 18.49
N LYS A 99 29.52 -3.05 18.87
CA LYS A 99 29.88 -4.43 19.19
C LYS A 99 29.37 -4.82 20.58
N TYR A 100 28.74 -5.98 20.71
CA TYR A 100 28.29 -6.53 21.99
C TYR A 100 28.93 -7.90 22.28
N ARG A 101 29.20 -8.15 23.55
CA ARG A 101 29.86 -9.38 24.04
C ARG A 101 28.86 -10.46 24.47
N SER A 102 27.72 -10.04 24.98
CA SER A 102 26.66 -10.92 25.47
C SER A 102 25.34 -10.17 25.59
N TYR A 103 24.24 -10.92 25.67
CA TYR A 103 22.93 -10.40 26.02
C TYR A 103 22.36 -11.18 27.21
N GLN A 104 21.38 -10.59 27.88
CA GLN A 104 20.60 -11.22 28.94
C GLN A 104 19.12 -10.84 28.77
N MET A 105 18.23 -11.81 28.85
CA MET A 105 16.79 -11.56 28.92
C MET A 105 16.43 -11.14 30.35
N LEU A 106 15.70 -10.03 30.48
CA LEU A 106 15.19 -9.49 31.73
C LEU A 106 13.79 -10.05 32.03
N ASP A 107 13.35 -9.97 33.29
CA ASP A 107 12.06 -10.50 33.73
C ASP A 107 10.85 -9.83 33.06
N ASN A 108 11.03 -8.61 32.55
CA ASN A 108 10.03 -7.87 31.79
C ASN A 108 9.91 -8.28 30.32
N GLY A 109 10.75 -9.22 29.85
CA GLY A 109 10.81 -9.67 28.45
C GLY A 109 11.75 -8.84 27.56
N ASN A 110 12.42 -7.81 28.10
CA ASN A 110 13.40 -7.04 27.35
C ASN A 110 14.76 -7.74 27.32
N TYR A 111 15.58 -7.40 26.33
CA TYR A 111 16.92 -7.93 26.16
C TYR A 111 17.95 -6.85 26.47
N ARG A 112 18.78 -7.11 27.48
CA ARG A 112 19.91 -6.26 27.87
C ARG A 112 21.17 -6.71 27.16
N PHE A 113 21.71 -5.88 26.28
CA PHE A 113 22.96 -6.12 25.56
C PHE A 113 24.13 -5.43 26.27
N LYS A 114 25.19 -6.19 26.56
CA LYS A 114 26.44 -5.65 27.11
C LYS A 114 27.39 -5.29 25.97
N LEU A 115 27.67 -4.01 25.79
CA LEU A 115 28.54 -3.53 24.72
C LEU A 115 30.02 -3.69 25.07
N MET A 116 30.85 -3.67 24.04
CA MET A 116 32.30 -3.55 24.17
C MET A 116 32.67 -2.07 24.08
N GLY A 117 33.37 -1.54 25.08
CA GLY A 117 33.87 -0.17 25.04
C GLY A 117 34.85 0.00 23.87
N ASP A 118 34.52 0.92 22.98
CA ASP A 118 35.36 1.35 21.87
C ASP A 118 35.47 2.88 21.92
N ASN A 119 36.49 3.47 21.28
CA ASN A 119 36.82 4.88 21.48
C ASN A 119 35.70 5.87 21.11
N ASN A 120 34.74 5.46 20.27
CA ASN A 120 33.62 6.29 19.82
C ASN A 120 32.25 5.91 20.44
N ILE A 121 32.22 4.95 21.37
CA ILE A 121 30.96 4.39 21.85
C ILE A 121 30.08 5.44 22.56
N ASP A 122 30.67 6.35 23.31
CA ASP A 122 29.94 7.40 24.03
C ASP A 122 29.21 8.35 23.07
N ILE A 123 29.81 8.63 21.91
CA ILE A 123 29.22 9.49 20.88
C ILE A 123 28.05 8.75 20.22
N GLN A 124 28.24 7.48 19.85
CA GLN A 124 27.21 6.65 19.25
C GLN A 124 26.01 6.46 20.19
N LEU A 125 26.25 6.22 21.49
CA LEU A 125 25.21 6.09 22.49
C LEU A 125 24.43 7.39 22.71
N LYS A 126 25.10 8.55 22.75
CA LYS A 126 24.42 9.85 22.80
C LYS A 126 23.53 10.09 21.58
N MET A 127 24.01 9.77 20.38
CA MET A 127 23.20 9.86 19.16
C MET A 127 21.95 8.96 19.22
N LEU A 128 22.07 7.78 19.82
CA LEU A 128 20.93 6.89 20.02
C LEU A 128 19.94 7.43 21.08
N MET A 129 20.42 8.10 22.12
CA MET A 129 19.57 8.73 23.14
C MET A 129 18.79 9.94 22.60
N ASP A 130 19.41 10.74 21.73
CA ASP A 130 18.77 11.91 21.13
C ASP A 130 17.72 11.53 20.08
N GLY A 131 17.82 10.32 19.51
CA GLY A 131 16.86 9.84 18.53
C GLY A 131 15.63 9.23 19.18
N ASN A 132 14.46 9.76 18.84
CA ASN A 132 13.19 9.18 19.27
C ASN A 132 12.87 7.90 18.48
N ASN A 133 12.38 6.87 19.18
CA ASN A 133 11.86 5.62 18.61
C ASN A 133 12.84 4.84 17.73
N ILE A 134 14.09 4.71 18.15
CA ILE A 134 15.09 3.94 17.41
C ILE A 134 14.84 2.44 17.60
N SER A 135 14.84 1.71 16.49
CA SER A 135 14.92 0.26 16.50
C SER A 135 16.34 -0.19 16.15
N LEU A 136 16.85 -1.19 16.86
CA LEU A 136 18.13 -1.81 16.56
C LEU A 136 17.95 -3.23 16.02
N GLU A 137 18.87 -3.65 15.15
CA GLU A 137 18.98 -5.02 14.66
C GLU A 137 20.32 -5.64 15.04
N THR A 138 20.34 -6.96 15.25
CA THR A 138 21.57 -7.69 15.56
C THR A 138 22.12 -8.41 14.33
N SER A 139 23.43 -8.38 14.14
CA SER A 139 24.15 -9.20 13.16
C SER A 139 25.31 -9.98 13.80
N GLU A 140 25.62 -11.16 13.25
CA GLU A 140 26.79 -11.96 13.67
C GLU A 140 28.09 -11.44 13.07
N SER A 141 28.05 -11.02 11.80
CA SER A 141 29.19 -10.46 11.08
C SER A 141 29.13 -8.95 11.02
N PHE A 142 30.29 -8.32 10.81
CA PHE A 142 30.37 -6.90 10.47
C PHE A 142 29.67 -6.68 9.13
N PRO A 143 28.57 -5.92 9.11
CA PRO A 143 27.79 -5.75 7.89
C PRO A 143 28.38 -4.62 7.03
N SER A 144 28.50 -4.89 5.74
CA SER A 144 29.01 -3.94 4.77
C SER A 144 27.97 -2.84 4.51
N LEU A 145 28.34 -1.59 4.76
CA LEU A 145 27.54 -0.40 4.44
C LEU A 145 27.48 -0.11 2.93
N ASP A 146 28.38 -0.70 2.15
CA ASP A 146 28.39 -0.63 0.69
C ASP A 146 27.45 -1.68 0.11
N ALA A 147 26.17 -1.34 0.06
CA ALA A 147 25.21 -2.10 -0.71
C ALA A 147 24.21 -1.13 -1.35
N ASP A 148 24.49 -0.79 -2.62
CA ASP A 148 23.49 -0.46 -3.63
C ASP A 148 22.50 -1.63 -3.90
N ASP A 149 22.51 -2.61 -3.00
CA ASP A 149 21.94 -3.91 -3.14
C ASP A 149 20.84 -4.03 -2.09
N THR A 150 19.68 -3.48 -2.48
CA THR A 150 18.36 -3.86 -1.98
C THR A 150 18.07 -5.38 -2.09
N ARG A 151 19.07 -6.20 -2.47
CA ARG A 151 19.06 -7.66 -2.54
C ARG A 151 19.84 -8.35 -1.42
N VAL A 152 20.62 -7.67 -0.57
CA VAL A 152 21.36 -8.34 0.53
C VAL A 152 20.41 -8.98 1.56
N THR A 153 19.16 -8.52 1.65
CA THR A 153 18.11 -9.17 2.46
C THR A 153 17.64 -10.53 1.90
N ARG A 154 18.14 -11.01 0.75
CA ARG A 154 17.76 -12.30 0.17
C ARG A 154 18.75 -13.45 0.43
N GLN A 155 19.95 -13.18 0.95
CA GLN A 155 20.95 -14.25 1.14
C GLN A 155 21.06 -14.78 2.58
N ASN A 156 20.61 -14.03 3.59
CA ASN A 156 20.47 -14.59 4.94
C ASN A 156 19.03 -15.08 5.15
N LYS A 157 18.86 -16.41 5.13
CA LYS A 157 17.59 -17.10 5.47
C LYS A 157 17.14 -16.90 6.93
N ILE A 158 17.95 -16.22 7.75
CA ILE A 158 17.68 -15.98 9.17
C ILE A 158 17.13 -14.56 9.28
N LYS A 159 15.90 -14.44 9.77
CA LYS A 159 15.26 -13.16 10.08
C LYS A 159 16.09 -12.48 11.18
N PRO A 160 16.58 -11.24 10.99
CA PRO A 160 17.38 -10.57 12.01
C PRO A 160 16.53 -10.33 13.26
N PHE A 161 17.14 -10.45 14.44
CA PHE A 161 16.50 -10.05 15.68
C PHE A 161 16.49 -8.52 15.75
N ILE A 162 15.29 -7.95 15.88
CA ILE A 162 15.03 -6.52 15.85
C ILE A 162 14.23 -6.16 17.10
N GLY A 163 14.58 -5.04 17.73
CA GLY A 163 13.75 -4.48 18.80
C GLY A 163 13.93 -2.98 18.97
N MET A 164 13.10 -2.39 19.82
CA MET A 164 13.08 -0.96 20.09
C MET A 164 13.94 -0.62 21.30
N VAL A 165 14.73 0.44 21.21
CA VAL A 165 15.54 0.90 22.36
C VAL A 165 14.61 1.48 23.41
N GLU A 166 14.69 0.94 24.62
CA GLU A 166 13.94 1.44 25.79
C GLU A 166 14.85 2.25 26.71
N GLU A 167 16.05 1.74 27.00
CA GLU A 167 16.97 2.36 27.94
C GLU A 167 18.43 2.17 27.47
N ILE A 168 19.24 3.21 27.70
CA ILE A 168 20.68 3.21 27.43
C ILE A 168 21.41 3.59 28.72
N ASP A 169 22.25 2.70 29.22
CA ASP A 169 23.12 2.92 30.37
C ASP A 169 24.56 3.16 29.88
N LEU A 170 24.95 4.45 29.87
CA LEU A 170 26.28 4.91 29.46
C LEU A 170 27.39 4.41 30.40
N PHE A 171 27.11 4.22 31.70
CA PHE A 171 28.15 3.86 32.68
C PHE A 171 28.51 2.39 32.60
N ASN A 172 27.51 1.52 32.48
CA ASN A 172 27.72 0.07 32.38
C ASN A 172 27.82 -0.42 30.93
N LEU A 173 27.67 0.49 29.95
CA LEU A 173 27.64 0.20 28.51
C LEU A 173 26.60 -0.87 28.18
N ASN A 174 25.37 -0.68 28.68
CA ASN A 174 24.25 -1.57 28.41
C ASN A 174 23.18 -0.87 27.57
N ILE A 175 22.55 -1.62 26.67
CA ILE A 175 21.34 -1.19 25.96
C ILE A 175 20.24 -2.20 26.22
N ASP A 176 19.08 -1.71 26.65
CA ASP A 176 17.88 -2.52 26.81
C ASP A 176 16.96 -2.33 25.61
N ILE A 177 16.59 -3.45 25.01
CA ILE A 177 15.79 -3.49 23.79
C ILE A 177 14.51 -4.30 24.06
N SER A 178 13.35 -3.72 23.71
CA SER A 178 12.06 -4.42 23.73
C SER A 178 11.77 -5.10 22.38
N VAL A 179 11.24 -6.32 22.43
CA VAL A 179 10.88 -7.10 21.24
C VAL A 179 9.37 -7.18 21.12
N SER A 180 8.87 -7.17 19.89
CA SER A 180 7.45 -7.40 19.64
C SER A 180 7.13 -8.88 19.85
N LYS A 181 6.08 -9.20 20.60
CA LYS A 181 5.64 -10.58 20.96
C LYS A 181 5.48 -11.58 19.80
N LEU A 182 5.44 -11.10 18.56
CA LEU A 182 5.39 -11.93 17.35
C LEU A 182 6.75 -12.54 16.96
N ASP A 183 7.84 -12.04 17.55
CA ASP A 183 9.22 -12.45 17.28
C ASP A 183 9.86 -13.14 18.51
N ASP A 184 9.07 -13.57 19.51
CA ASP A 184 9.57 -14.21 20.75
C ASP A 184 10.38 -15.51 20.50
N ASP A 185 10.15 -16.18 19.36
CA ASP A 185 10.90 -17.38 18.97
C ASP A 185 12.29 -17.08 18.38
N LEU A 186 12.58 -15.80 18.07
CA LEU A 186 13.87 -15.37 17.57
C LEU A 186 14.76 -14.94 18.74
N SER A 187 15.90 -15.60 18.88
CA SER A 187 16.93 -15.19 19.83
C SER A 187 18.06 -14.44 19.11
N PRO A 188 18.61 -13.38 19.72
CA PRO A 188 19.76 -12.71 19.14
C PRO A 188 20.99 -13.63 19.20
N PRO A 189 21.99 -13.40 18.33
CA PRO A 189 23.26 -14.10 18.44
C PRO A 189 23.92 -13.87 19.80
N LYS A 190 24.74 -14.83 20.25
CA LYS A 190 25.40 -14.74 21.58
C LYS A 190 26.35 -13.53 21.68
N GLN A 191 26.98 -13.15 20.58
CA GLN A 191 27.86 -12.00 20.43
C GLN A 191 27.74 -11.49 18.99
N GLY A 192 28.05 -10.22 18.76
CA GLY A 192 27.95 -9.64 17.42
C GLY A 192 27.91 -8.13 17.42
N PHE A 193 27.15 -7.57 16.49
CA PHE A 193 26.98 -6.13 16.31
C PHE A 193 25.51 -5.73 16.38
N LEU A 194 25.27 -4.54 16.92
CA LEU A 194 23.99 -3.83 16.91
C LEU A 194 24.08 -2.64 15.97
N SER A 195 23.02 -2.36 15.23
CA SER A 195 22.88 -1.16 14.39
C SER A 195 21.45 -0.69 14.31
N ILE A 196 21.26 0.51 13.77
CA ILE A 196 19.93 1.02 13.44
C ILE A 196 19.27 0.07 12.44
N SER A 197 18.11 -0.47 12.81
CA SER A 197 17.31 -1.28 11.92
C SER A 197 16.62 -0.42 10.88
N LEU A 198 16.88 -0.73 9.61
CA LEU A 198 16.25 -0.07 8.46
C LEU A 198 14.90 -0.69 8.08
N GLN A 199 14.52 -1.82 8.68
CA GLN A 199 13.37 -2.60 8.23
C GLN A 199 12.05 -1.80 8.26
N ARG A 200 11.85 -0.99 9.30
CA ARG A 200 10.66 -0.14 9.45
C ARG A 200 10.63 0.96 8.40
N ASP A 201 11.75 1.65 8.21
CA ASP A 201 11.89 2.70 7.20
C ASP A 201 11.72 2.16 5.78
N VAL A 202 12.37 1.05 5.45
CA VAL A 202 12.22 0.36 4.16
C VAL A 202 10.75 -0.01 3.91
N THR A 203 10.06 -0.56 4.91
CA THR A 203 8.64 -0.93 4.77
C THR A 203 7.77 0.30 4.53
N ARG A 204 7.97 1.36 5.32
CA ARG A 204 7.23 2.63 5.21
C ARG A 204 7.46 3.31 3.86
N LEU A 205 8.72 3.41 3.43
CA LEU A 205 9.10 4.00 2.15
C LEU A 205 8.58 3.16 0.97
N SER A 206 8.66 1.84 1.05
CA SER A 206 8.12 0.93 0.02
C SER A 206 6.62 1.12 -0.16
N ARG A 207 5.84 1.13 0.94
CA ARG A 207 4.39 1.40 0.90
C ARG A 207 4.07 2.76 0.29
N ARG A 208 4.87 3.77 0.63
CA ARG A 208 4.71 5.12 0.10
C ARG A 208 5.01 5.20 -1.40
N GLN A 209 6.08 4.53 -1.86
CA GLN A 209 6.42 4.43 -3.28
C GLN A 209 5.36 3.66 -4.06
N GLU A 210 4.80 2.58 -3.51
CA GLU A 210 3.74 1.81 -4.15
C GLU A 210 2.44 2.62 -4.27
N ALA A 211 2.10 3.39 -3.23
CA ALA A 211 0.97 4.31 -3.25
C ALA A 211 1.17 5.40 -4.31
N GLU A 212 2.33 6.05 -4.35
CA GLU A 212 2.68 7.07 -5.35
C GLU A 212 2.57 6.50 -6.77
N LYS A 213 3.15 5.33 -7.03
CA LYS A 213 3.07 4.66 -8.33
C LYS A 213 1.63 4.35 -8.73
N SER A 214 0.81 3.91 -7.77
CA SER A 214 -0.59 3.55 -8.04
C SER A 214 -1.46 4.78 -8.29
N ILE A 215 -1.16 5.91 -7.65
CA ILE A 215 -1.82 7.20 -7.88
C ILE A 215 -1.42 7.73 -9.26
N ARG A 216 -0.11 7.79 -9.55
CA ARG A 216 0.45 8.24 -10.83
C ARG A 216 -0.11 7.45 -12.02
N ASN A 217 -0.15 6.12 -11.90
CA ASN A 217 -0.64 5.25 -12.98
C ASN A 217 -2.17 5.12 -13.02
N ALA A 218 -2.90 5.86 -12.18
CA ALA A 218 -4.36 5.78 -12.02
C ALA A 218 -4.89 4.36 -11.69
N THR A 219 -4.03 3.46 -11.21
CA THR A 219 -4.40 2.07 -10.88
C THR A 219 -4.99 1.92 -9.48
N CYS A 220 -4.87 2.95 -8.63
CA CYS A 220 -5.53 2.99 -7.33
C CYS A 220 -7.07 2.92 -7.45
N PRO A 221 -7.80 2.57 -6.37
CA PRO A 221 -9.26 2.42 -6.39
C PRO A 221 -10.01 3.66 -6.88
N MET A 222 -9.42 4.85 -6.72
CA MET A 222 -9.93 6.13 -7.22
C MET A 222 -9.00 6.66 -8.33
N PRO A 223 -9.22 6.29 -9.62
CA PRO A 223 -8.31 6.64 -10.71
C PRO A 223 -8.03 8.14 -10.87
N GLN A 224 -8.98 8.98 -10.46
CA GLN A 224 -8.90 10.43 -10.56
C GLN A 224 -8.19 11.10 -9.38
N LEU A 225 -7.74 10.34 -8.37
CA LEU A 225 -7.11 10.88 -7.17
C LEU A 225 -5.86 11.70 -7.48
N GLY A 226 -4.99 11.21 -8.37
CA GLY A 226 -3.79 11.95 -8.76
C GLY A 226 -4.13 13.32 -9.34
N LEU A 227 -5.14 13.40 -10.21
CA LEU A 227 -5.58 14.66 -10.82
C LEU A 227 -6.11 15.63 -9.77
N ILE A 228 -6.84 15.13 -8.77
CA ILE A 228 -7.33 15.96 -7.65
C ILE A 228 -6.16 16.53 -6.84
N LEU A 229 -5.14 15.72 -6.54
CA LEU A 229 -3.95 16.16 -5.81
C LEU A 229 -3.16 17.23 -6.58
N GLU A 230 -3.19 17.17 -7.91
CA GLU A 230 -2.61 18.18 -8.81
C GLU A 230 -3.56 19.36 -9.10
N ASN A 231 -4.63 19.53 -8.31
CA ASN A 231 -5.65 20.58 -8.45
C ASN A 231 -6.31 20.65 -9.83
N GLN A 232 -6.40 19.52 -10.54
CA GLN A 232 -7.06 19.44 -11.84
C GLN A 232 -8.55 19.17 -11.70
N ARG A 233 -9.31 19.63 -12.71
CA ARG A 233 -10.75 19.32 -12.80
C ARG A 233 -10.92 17.87 -13.21
N VAL A 234 -11.66 17.11 -12.41
CA VAL A 234 -11.96 15.71 -12.69
C VAL A 234 -13.44 15.53 -13.05
N PRO A 235 -13.75 14.69 -14.05
CA PRO A 235 -15.13 14.37 -14.38
C PRO A 235 -15.77 13.53 -13.27
N VAL A 236 -16.81 14.05 -12.64
CA VAL A 236 -17.57 13.32 -11.61
C VAL A 236 -18.65 12.48 -12.28
N ARG A 237 -18.74 11.20 -11.93
CA ARG A 237 -19.87 10.35 -12.34
C ARG A 237 -21.15 10.97 -11.81
N ARG A 238 -22.07 11.35 -12.70
CA ARG A 238 -23.44 11.68 -12.28
C ARG A 238 -24.10 10.41 -11.75
N VAL A 239 -24.33 10.37 -10.44
CA VAL A 239 -25.11 9.31 -9.80
C VAL A 239 -26.59 9.59 -10.10
N ARG A 240 -27.35 8.53 -10.34
CA ARG A 240 -28.79 8.65 -10.51
C ARG A 240 -29.39 9.02 -9.15
N GLU A 241 -30.09 10.15 -9.08
CA GLU A 241 -30.80 10.50 -7.86
C GLU A 241 -32.03 9.58 -7.69
N TYR A 242 -32.08 8.88 -6.57
CA TYR A 242 -33.22 8.06 -6.16
C TYR A 242 -34.20 8.91 -5.37
N LYS A 243 -35.47 8.86 -5.78
CA LYS A 243 -36.55 9.51 -5.04
C LYS A 243 -36.74 8.81 -3.69
N PRO A 244 -36.91 9.56 -2.59
CA PRO A 244 -37.05 8.97 -1.24
C PRO A 244 -38.30 8.12 -1.06
N LEU A 245 -39.34 8.36 -1.88
CA LEU A 245 -40.62 7.67 -1.78
C LEU A 245 -40.96 6.96 -3.09
N SER A 246 -40.97 5.63 -3.05
CA SER A 246 -41.61 4.78 -4.05
C SER A 246 -42.95 4.24 -3.52
N PRO A 247 -43.84 3.72 -4.39
CA PRO A 247 -45.09 3.07 -3.96
C PRO A 247 -44.86 1.93 -2.96
N ASP A 248 -43.76 1.19 -3.10
CA ASP A 248 -43.44 0.07 -2.20
C ASP A 248 -42.86 0.55 -0.87
N THR A 249 -42.01 1.58 -0.91
CA THR A 249 -41.47 2.22 0.30
C THR A 249 -42.60 2.77 1.17
N LYS A 250 -43.65 3.34 0.57
CA LYS A 250 -44.83 3.84 1.30
C LYS A 250 -45.63 2.74 2.00
N LYS A 251 -45.63 1.51 1.49
CA LYS A 251 -46.35 0.38 2.11
C LYS A 251 -45.64 -0.14 3.37
N VAL A 252 -44.32 0.08 3.49
CA VAL A 252 -43.54 -0.33 4.66
C VAL A 252 -43.80 0.59 5.85
N PHE A 253 -44.20 1.84 5.60
CA PHE A 253 -44.62 2.75 6.67
C PHE A 253 -46.08 2.49 7.03
N ASN A 254 -46.37 2.35 8.33
CA ASN A 254 -47.73 2.32 8.88
C ASN A 254 -48.35 3.74 8.87
N GLY A 255 -48.34 4.42 7.72
CA GLY A 255 -48.77 5.82 7.55
C GLY A 255 -47.87 6.62 6.60
N SER A 256 -48.11 7.93 6.49
CA SER A 256 -47.24 8.81 5.70
C SER A 256 -45.95 9.09 6.46
N PRO A 257 -44.76 8.85 5.87
CA PRO A 257 -43.48 9.11 6.54
C PRO A 257 -43.30 10.59 6.82
N THR A 258 -42.81 10.90 8.03
CA THR A 258 -42.53 12.27 8.49
C THR A 258 -41.46 12.95 7.62
N PRO A 259 -41.39 14.30 7.60
CA PRO A 259 -40.38 15.02 6.83
C PRO A 259 -38.94 14.57 7.14
N ARG A 260 -38.61 14.33 8.42
CA ARG A 260 -37.30 13.80 8.83
C ARG A 260 -37.04 12.39 8.30
N GLN A 261 -38.06 11.53 8.24
CA GLN A 261 -37.91 10.18 7.67
C GLN A 261 -37.73 10.22 6.15
N GLN A 262 -38.39 11.14 5.46
CA GLN A 262 -38.20 11.36 4.02
C GLN A 262 -36.80 11.89 3.71
N GLU A 263 -36.29 12.81 4.53
CA GLU A 263 -34.93 13.32 4.44
C GLU A 263 -33.91 12.22 4.72
N ALA A 264 -34.11 11.41 5.76
CA ALA A 264 -33.26 10.26 6.07
C ALA A 264 -33.22 9.25 4.90
N LEU A 265 -34.37 8.95 4.30
CA LEU A 265 -34.44 8.09 3.10
C LEU A 265 -33.73 8.71 1.90
N LYS A 266 -33.89 10.03 1.70
CA LYS A 266 -33.22 10.75 0.61
C LYS A 266 -31.70 10.69 0.78
N VAL A 267 -31.19 10.94 1.98
CA VAL A 267 -29.76 10.87 2.28
C VAL A 267 -29.27 9.45 2.12
N ALA A 268 -29.93 8.47 2.75
CA ALA A 268 -29.53 7.07 2.68
C ALA A 268 -29.46 6.55 1.24
N LEU A 269 -30.52 6.72 0.44
CA LEU A 269 -30.58 6.21 -0.94
C LEU A 269 -29.62 6.90 -1.91
N ASN A 270 -29.15 8.10 -1.60
CA ASN A 270 -28.25 8.88 -2.46
C ASN A 270 -26.84 9.01 -1.88
N THR A 271 -26.53 8.29 -0.80
CA THR A 271 -25.17 8.17 -0.28
C THR A 271 -24.40 7.21 -1.19
N PRO A 272 -23.16 7.56 -1.60
CA PRO A 272 -22.40 6.81 -2.60
C PRO A 272 -22.00 5.37 -2.21
N ASP A 273 -22.31 4.94 -0.98
CA ASP A 273 -22.08 3.58 -0.49
C ASP A 273 -23.19 2.57 -0.90
N ILE A 274 -24.30 3.03 -1.51
CA ILE A 274 -25.40 2.22 -2.08
C ILE A 274 -25.42 2.33 -3.61
#